data_AF-A0A397THD4-F1
#
_entry.id   AF-A0A397THD4-F1
#
_cell.length_a   1.000
_cell.length_b   1.000
_cell.length_c   1.000
_cell.angle_alpha   90.00
_cell.angle_beta   90.00
_cell.angle_gamma   90.00
#
_symmetry.space_group_name_H-M   'P 1'
#
loop_
_entity.id
_entity.type
_entity.pdbx_description
1 polymer ?
#
loop_
_entity_poly.entity_id
_entity_poly.type
_entity_poly.pdbx_seq_one_letter_code
_entity_poly.pdbx_strand_id
1 'polypeptide(L)'
;MKTFIIIFTAIITLAAFSNVQAQSTAKNPDLPDFQYLLTSKPDAERQQLCDLNEGFCQTNCGGPEKAPMNFCNSTTMGWGCGCIDKVPDLLGYQWPINREHCIGSGEACKAACQDPKVPNEQKANCNNACVETYTQKCGTPDQPPAYYAVSDPSIVPTYAPPVNTTSSSTNSTSSTSNTNGSSSEPSNNASENKKQSSASSLYHLGNAAAALVIVASGMSLL
;
A
#
# COMPACT_ATOMS: atom_id res chain seq x y z
N MET A 1 -11.95 -57.94 6.85
CA MET A 1 -11.38 -56.67 7.33
C MET A 1 -11.82 -55.59 6.35
N LYS A 2 -12.70 -54.67 6.76
CA LYS A 2 -13.25 -53.59 5.91
C LYS A 2 -12.55 -52.29 6.28
N THR A 3 -11.75 -51.77 5.36
CA THR A 3 -11.03 -50.50 5.48
C THR A 3 -11.99 -49.37 5.13
N PHE A 4 -12.31 -48.51 6.10
CA PHE A 4 -13.08 -47.29 5.88
C PHE A 4 -12.13 -46.16 5.50
N ILE A 5 -12.27 -45.66 4.27
CA ILE A 5 -11.60 -44.45 3.80
C ILE A 5 -12.46 -43.27 4.22
N ILE A 6 -11.98 -42.47 5.17
CA ILE A 6 -12.62 -41.21 5.59
C ILE A 6 -12.04 -40.10 4.70
N ILE A 7 -12.87 -39.60 3.78
CA ILE A 7 -12.55 -38.45 2.92
C ILE A 7 -12.95 -37.19 3.70
N PHE A 8 -11.99 -36.43 4.20
CA PHE A 8 -12.21 -35.09 4.73
C PHE A 8 -12.29 -34.09 3.57
N THR A 9 -13.49 -33.76 3.14
CA THR A 9 -13.74 -32.60 2.27
C THR A 9 -13.61 -31.32 3.11
N ALA A 10 -12.47 -30.66 3.02
CA ALA A 10 -12.28 -29.31 3.52
C ALA A 10 -13.07 -28.33 2.62
N ILE A 11 -14.13 -27.73 3.17
CA ILE A 11 -14.89 -26.67 2.52
C ILE A 11 -14.05 -25.39 2.67
N ILE A 12 -13.31 -25.02 1.62
CA ILE A 12 -12.62 -23.73 1.54
C ILE A 12 -13.69 -22.68 1.20
N THR A 13 -14.12 -21.93 2.21
CA THR A 13 -14.95 -20.74 1.99
C THR A 13 -14.08 -19.65 1.36
N LEU A 14 -14.19 -19.48 0.03
CA LEU A 14 -13.66 -18.30 -0.65
C LEU A 14 -14.49 -17.08 -0.25
N ALA A 15 -13.95 -16.24 0.63
CA ALA A 15 -14.44 -14.89 0.80
C ALA A 15 -14.15 -14.12 -0.50
N ALA A 16 -15.19 -13.80 -1.26
CA ALA A 16 -15.08 -12.97 -2.45
C ALA A 16 -14.83 -11.52 -2.01
N PHE A 17 -13.59 -11.04 -2.18
CA PHE A 17 -13.25 -9.63 -1.97
C PHE A 17 -13.70 -8.83 -3.21
N SER A 18 -14.96 -8.35 -3.22
CA SER A 18 -15.59 -7.75 -4.40
C SER A 18 -15.24 -6.29 -4.70
N ASN A 19 -14.28 -5.67 -3.98
CA ASN A 19 -13.92 -4.26 -4.18
C ASN A 19 -12.51 -4.06 -4.75
N VAL A 20 -12.09 -4.92 -5.68
CA VAL A 20 -10.78 -4.77 -6.29
C VAL A 20 -10.83 -3.74 -7.42
N GLN A 21 -10.39 -2.52 -7.12
CA GLN A 21 -10.24 -1.49 -8.15
C GLN A 21 -8.97 -1.77 -8.95
N ALA A 22 -9.07 -1.72 -10.28
CA ALA A 22 -7.92 -1.83 -11.18
C ALA A 22 -6.91 -0.73 -10.86
N GLN A 23 -5.62 -1.08 -10.83
CA GLN A 23 -4.52 -0.13 -10.66
C GLN A 23 -4.38 0.69 -11.95
N SER A 24 -5.26 1.67 -12.18
CA SER A 24 -5.10 2.63 -13.27
C SER A 24 -4.98 4.04 -12.71
N THR A 25 -3.77 4.45 -12.36
CA THR A 25 -3.41 5.86 -12.22
C THR A 25 -3.33 6.46 -13.63
N ALA A 26 -4.39 7.16 -14.05
CA ALA A 26 -4.57 7.77 -15.38
C ALA A 26 -4.53 6.78 -16.56
N LYS A 27 -5.42 6.98 -17.53
CA LYS A 27 -5.59 6.09 -18.69
C LYS A 27 -4.40 6.24 -19.65
N ASN A 28 -3.27 5.61 -19.35
CA ASN A 28 -2.17 5.45 -20.30
C ASN A 28 -2.63 4.45 -21.37
N PRO A 29 -2.75 4.84 -22.65
CA PRO A 29 -3.23 3.95 -23.72
C PRO A 29 -2.31 2.73 -23.95
N ASP A 30 -1.05 2.80 -23.51
CA ASP A 30 -0.10 1.70 -23.63
C ASP A 30 -0.16 0.72 -22.45
N LEU A 31 -0.88 1.03 -21.35
CA LEU A 31 -1.04 0.09 -20.24
C LEU A 31 -2.26 -0.83 -20.50
N PRO A 32 -2.11 -2.15 -20.29
CA PRO A 32 -3.23 -3.08 -20.41
C PRO A 32 -4.13 -2.96 -19.18
N ASP A 33 -5.36 -3.46 -19.28
CA ASP A 33 -6.18 -3.69 -18.10
C ASP A 33 -5.60 -4.89 -17.33
N PHE A 34 -5.23 -4.68 -16.07
CA PHE A 34 -4.77 -5.75 -15.20
C PHE A 34 -5.08 -5.43 -13.73
N GLN A 35 -4.94 -6.46 -12.90
CA GLN A 35 -5.13 -6.35 -11.47
C GLN A 35 -4.17 -7.28 -10.76
N TYR A 36 -3.57 -6.77 -9.70
CA TYR A 36 -2.70 -7.54 -8.83
C TYR A 36 -3.06 -7.29 -7.38
N LEU A 37 -3.23 -8.36 -6.60
CA LEU A 37 -3.36 -8.31 -5.16
C LEU A 37 -2.39 -9.29 -4.54
N LEU A 38 -1.80 -8.93 -3.40
CA LEU A 38 -0.94 -9.85 -2.65
C LEU A 38 -1.70 -11.08 -2.15
N THR A 39 -3.03 -10.99 -2.01
CA THR A 39 -3.90 -12.12 -1.65
C THR A 39 -3.92 -13.22 -2.72
N SER A 40 -3.45 -12.97 -3.96
CA SER A 40 -3.32 -14.00 -4.99
C SER A 40 -2.06 -14.86 -4.84
N LYS A 41 -1.07 -14.45 -4.02
CA LYS A 41 0.10 -15.25 -3.73
C LYS A 41 -0.26 -16.49 -2.88
N PRO A 42 0.55 -17.57 -2.97
CA PRO A 42 0.40 -18.74 -2.09
C PRO A 42 0.46 -18.36 -0.61
N ASP A 43 -0.32 -19.04 0.23
CA ASP A 43 -0.43 -18.76 1.67
C ASP A 43 0.93 -18.70 2.38
N ALA A 44 1.86 -19.60 2.02
CA ALA A 44 3.21 -19.63 2.59
C ALA A 44 4.02 -18.36 2.26
N GLU A 45 3.92 -17.84 1.04
CA GLU A 45 4.58 -16.58 0.65
C GLU A 45 3.95 -15.39 1.37
N ARG A 46 2.62 -15.38 1.52
CA ARG A 46 1.91 -14.33 2.25
C ARG A 46 2.31 -14.29 3.72
N GLN A 47 2.46 -15.46 4.35
CA GLN A 47 2.95 -15.56 5.72
C GLN A 47 4.38 -15.05 5.85
N GLN A 48 5.28 -15.48 4.96
CA GLN A 48 6.67 -15.00 4.97
C GLN A 48 6.76 -13.48 4.80
N LEU A 49 5.92 -12.90 3.94
CA LEU A 49 5.85 -11.45 3.74
C LEU A 49 5.34 -10.72 4.98
N CYS A 50 4.35 -11.29 5.68
CA CYS A 50 3.89 -10.77 6.96
C CYS A 50 5.00 -10.79 8.01
N ASP A 51 5.69 -11.91 8.19
CA ASP A 51 6.77 -12.05 9.16
C ASP A 51 7.90 -11.03 8.88
N LEU A 52 8.24 -10.83 7.60
CA LEU A 52 9.22 -9.83 7.18
C LEU A 52 8.75 -8.41 7.51
N ASN A 53 7.49 -8.08 7.22
CA ASN A 53 6.92 -6.76 7.48
C ASN A 53 6.88 -6.45 8.98
N GLU A 54 6.51 -7.43 9.79
CA GLU A 54 6.49 -7.32 11.25
C GLU A 54 7.89 -7.15 11.84
N GLY A 55 8.87 -7.95 11.38
CA GLY A 55 10.27 -7.81 11.79
C GLY A 55 10.84 -6.43 11.44
N PHE A 56 10.44 -5.86 10.30
CA PHE A 56 10.80 -4.50 9.90
C PHE A 56 10.21 -3.45 10.85
N CYS A 57 8.95 -3.60 11.24
CA CYS A 57 8.28 -2.72 12.22
C CYS A 57 9.00 -2.79 13.57
N GLN A 58 9.24 -3.98 14.10
CA GLN A 58 9.92 -4.18 15.38
C GLN A 58 11.31 -3.53 15.39
N THR A 59 12.10 -3.76 14.34
CA THR A 59 13.45 -3.19 14.22
C THR A 59 13.40 -1.66 14.22
N ASN A 60 12.45 -1.07 13.48
CA ASN A 60 12.31 0.39 13.42
C ASN A 60 11.82 0.99 14.73
N CYS A 61 10.97 0.29 15.47
CA CYS A 61 10.49 0.73 16.77
C CYS A 61 11.49 0.51 17.92
N GLY A 62 12.58 -0.24 17.69
CA GLY A 62 13.57 -0.57 18.73
C GLY A 62 13.23 -1.81 19.55
N GLY A 63 12.42 -2.71 19.01
CA GLY A 63 12.07 -4.01 19.58
C GLY A 63 10.56 -4.27 19.66
N PRO A 64 10.15 -5.52 19.98
CA PRO A 64 8.74 -5.91 20.04
C PRO A 64 7.95 -5.15 21.13
N GLU A 65 8.54 -4.95 22.30
CA GLU A 65 7.93 -4.17 23.40
C GLU A 65 7.69 -2.70 23.06
N LYS A 66 8.31 -2.20 21.99
CA LYS A 66 8.19 -0.83 21.52
C LYS A 66 7.26 -0.68 20.32
N ALA A 67 6.69 -1.77 19.82
CA ALA A 67 5.84 -1.82 18.62
C ALA A 67 4.43 -2.38 18.95
N PRO A 68 3.61 -1.68 19.76
CA PRO A 68 2.31 -2.17 20.22
C PRO A 68 1.30 -2.39 19.09
N MET A 69 1.50 -1.75 17.93
CA MET A 69 0.70 -1.95 16.74
C MET A 69 1.51 -2.65 15.65
N ASN A 70 2.13 -3.78 15.96
CA ASN A 70 2.85 -4.60 14.99
C ASN A 70 2.02 -5.83 14.62
N PHE A 71 1.39 -5.82 13.44
CA PHE A 71 0.63 -6.96 12.96
C PHE A 71 0.59 -7.04 11.44
N CYS A 72 0.40 -8.26 10.94
CA CYS A 72 0.03 -8.54 9.57
C CYS A 72 -0.91 -9.75 9.47
N ASN A 73 -2.04 -9.56 8.80
CA ASN A 73 -3.01 -10.62 8.54
C ASN A 73 -2.67 -11.30 7.21
N SER A 74 -2.13 -12.53 7.25
CA SER A 74 -1.71 -13.25 6.02
C SER A 74 -2.86 -13.69 5.11
N THR A 75 -4.11 -13.55 5.54
CA THR A 75 -5.30 -13.82 4.70
C THR A 75 -5.70 -12.59 3.90
N THR A 76 -5.78 -11.42 4.56
CA THR A 76 -6.23 -10.16 3.92
C THR A 76 -5.06 -9.31 3.44
N MET A 77 -3.84 -9.63 3.86
CA MET A 77 -2.63 -8.81 3.72
C MET A 77 -2.72 -7.44 4.41
N GLY A 78 -3.74 -7.24 5.26
CA GLY A 78 -3.88 -6.04 6.07
C GLY A 78 -2.78 -5.97 7.12
N TRP A 79 -2.11 -4.82 7.22
CA TRP A 79 -1.00 -4.65 8.14
C TRP A 79 -1.03 -3.30 8.86
N GLY A 80 -0.35 -3.26 10.01
CA GLY A 80 -0.15 -2.04 10.78
C GLY A 80 1.24 -2.05 11.42
N CYS A 81 1.83 -0.87 11.53
CA CYS A 81 2.99 -0.61 12.36
C CYS A 81 2.80 0.68 13.16
N GLY A 82 3.05 0.64 14.46
CA GLY A 82 3.08 1.82 15.32
C GLY A 82 4.00 1.60 16.50
N CYS A 83 4.87 2.59 16.78
CA CYS A 83 5.77 2.55 17.93
C CYS A 83 5.22 3.37 19.10
N ILE A 84 5.65 3.04 20.33
CA ILE A 84 5.25 3.80 21.54
C ILE A 84 5.83 5.21 21.51
N ASP A 85 7.13 5.30 21.26
CA ASP A 85 7.91 6.51 21.54
C ASP A 85 8.12 7.38 20.28
N LYS A 86 7.72 6.89 19.10
CA LYS A 86 7.89 7.60 17.83
C LYS A 86 6.94 7.11 16.74
N VAL A 87 6.86 7.89 15.67
CA VAL A 87 6.38 7.39 14.37
C VAL A 87 7.52 6.57 13.74
N PRO A 88 7.25 5.41 13.11
CA PRO A 88 8.28 4.72 12.35
C PRO A 88 8.94 5.64 11.32
N ASP A 89 10.27 5.67 11.26
CA ASP A 89 11.02 6.54 10.33
C ASP A 89 11.00 6.03 8.88
N LEU A 90 10.02 5.19 8.55
CA LEU A 90 9.87 4.52 7.26
C LEU A 90 8.80 5.20 6.42
N LEU A 91 9.16 5.45 5.16
CA LEU A 91 8.22 5.91 4.15
C LEU A 91 7.42 4.75 3.57
N GLY A 92 6.23 5.05 3.03
CA GLY A 92 5.29 4.04 2.51
C GLY A 92 5.93 3.00 1.57
N TYR A 93 6.81 3.43 0.67
CA TYR A 93 7.47 2.58 -0.32
C TYR A 93 8.57 1.67 0.26
N GLN A 94 9.01 1.90 1.50
CA GLN A 94 10.05 1.12 2.16
C GLN A 94 9.49 -0.11 2.88
N TRP A 95 8.18 -0.15 3.12
CA TRP A 95 7.52 -1.28 3.78
C TRP A 95 7.53 -2.53 2.88
N PRO A 96 7.93 -3.71 3.41
CA PRO A 96 8.00 -4.94 2.63
C PRO A 96 6.73 -5.26 1.85
N ILE A 97 5.55 -5.15 2.49
CA ILE A 97 4.25 -5.41 1.83
C ILE A 97 4.04 -4.46 0.65
N ASN A 98 4.29 -3.17 0.84
CA ASN A 98 4.07 -2.19 -0.21
C ASN A 98 5.03 -2.36 -1.38
N ARG A 99 6.30 -2.70 -1.09
CA ARG A 99 7.30 -3.00 -2.11
C ARG A 99 6.96 -4.25 -2.90
N GLU A 100 6.55 -5.32 -2.23
CA GLU A 100 6.16 -6.57 -2.88
C GLU A 100 4.93 -6.38 -3.76
N HIS A 101 3.95 -5.56 -3.31
CA HIS A 101 2.81 -5.21 -4.13
C HIS A 101 3.24 -4.54 -5.44
N CYS A 102 4.14 -3.56 -5.37
CA CYS A 102 4.65 -2.88 -6.57
C CYS A 102 5.33 -3.85 -7.55
N ILE A 103 6.17 -4.75 -7.03
CA ILE A 103 6.88 -5.74 -7.85
C ILE A 103 5.89 -6.64 -8.56
N GLY A 104 4.97 -7.25 -7.82
CA GLY A 104 3.95 -8.13 -8.40
C GLY A 104 2.99 -7.41 -9.35
N SER A 105 2.68 -6.14 -9.12
CA SER A 105 1.92 -5.31 -10.06
C SER A 105 2.68 -5.11 -11.37
N GLY A 106 3.99 -4.86 -11.33
CA GLY A 106 4.81 -4.75 -12.53
C GLY A 106 4.87 -6.06 -13.32
N GLU A 107 4.96 -7.20 -12.63
CA GLU A 107 4.92 -8.53 -13.25
C GLU A 107 3.55 -8.84 -13.87
N ALA A 108 2.47 -8.58 -13.14
CA ALA A 108 1.11 -8.76 -13.62
C ALA A 108 0.80 -7.87 -14.83
N CYS A 109 1.28 -6.62 -14.83
CA CYS A 109 1.18 -5.71 -15.96
C CYS A 109 1.87 -6.29 -17.20
N LYS A 110 3.12 -6.75 -17.07
CA LYS A 110 3.87 -7.37 -18.18
C LYS A 110 3.21 -8.65 -18.68
N ALA A 111 2.64 -9.46 -17.79
CA ALA A 111 1.88 -10.64 -18.15
C ALA A 111 0.61 -10.27 -18.95
N ALA A 112 -0.11 -9.23 -18.53
CA ALA A 112 -1.27 -8.72 -19.25
C ALA A 112 -0.90 -8.15 -20.64
N CYS A 113 0.31 -7.61 -20.83
CA CYS A 113 0.81 -7.24 -22.17
C CYS A 113 0.94 -8.43 -23.13
N GLN A 114 0.99 -9.66 -22.61
CA GLN A 114 1.07 -10.87 -23.45
C GLN A 114 -0.31 -11.40 -23.86
N ASP A 115 -1.40 -10.83 -23.32
CA ASP A 115 -2.76 -11.22 -23.67
C ASP A 115 -2.96 -11.14 -25.20
N PRO A 116 -3.58 -12.14 -25.84
CA PRO A 116 -3.86 -12.13 -27.29
C PRO A 116 -4.66 -10.92 -27.78
N LYS A 117 -5.38 -10.23 -26.89
CA LYS A 117 -6.12 -9.00 -27.19
C LYS A 117 -5.21 -7.78 -27.40
N VAL A 118 -3.97 -7.83 -26.89
CA VAL A 118 -2.96 -6.78 -27.13
C VAL A 118 -2.30 -7.06 -28.49
N PRO A 119 -2.43 -6.15 -29.48
CA PRO A 119 -1.80 -6.33 -30.79
C PRO A 119 -0.29 -6.53 -30.66
N ASN A 120 0.28 -7.43 -31.47
CA ASN A 120 1.70 -7.80 -31.35
C ASN A 120 2.64 -6.59 -31.48
N GLU A 121 2.30 -5.64 -32.35
CA GLU A 121 3.01 -4.38 -32.54
C GLU A 121 2.97 -3.43 -31.32
N GLN A 122 1.97 -3.58 -30.44
CA GLN A 122 1.82 -2.78 -29.21
C GLN A 122 2.48 -3.42 -27.99
N LYS A 123 2.84 -4.71 -28.05
CA LYS A 123 3.41 -5.44 -26.90
C LYS A 123 4.71 -4.81 -26.39
N ALA A 124 5.56 -4.30 -27.27
CA ALA A 124 6.80 -3.64 -26.86
C ALA A 124 6.53 -2.37 -26.05
N ASN A 125 5.66 -1.49 -26.56
CA ASN A 125 5.24 -0.27 -25.86
C ASN A 125 4.56 -0.58 -24.54
N CYS A 126 3.70 -1.60 -24.52
CA CYS A 126 3.03 -2.07 -23.31
C CYS A 126 4.01 -2.51 -22.22
N ASN A 127 5.00 -3.34 -22.59
CA ASN A 127 6.02 -3.78 -21.63
C ASN A 127 6.86 -2.60 -21.10
N ASN A 128 7.22 -1.65 -21.96
CA ASN A 128 7.94 -0.43 -21.54
C ASN A 128 7.09 0.41 -20.58
N ALA A 129 5.81 0.62 -20.88
CA ALA A 129 4.88 1.34 -20.02
C ALA A 129 4.74 0.67 -18.64
N CYS A 130 4.66 -0.68 -18.58
CA CYS A 130 4.67 -1.41 -17.32
C CYS A 130 5.96 -1.20 -16.51
N VAL A 131 7.12 -1.21 -17.19
CA VAL A 131 8.43 -0.98 -16.55
C VAL A 131 8.51 0.43 -15.96
N GLU A 132 8.13 1.45 -16.73
CA GLU A 132 8.17 2.86 -16.31
C GLU A 132 7.14 3.18 -15.22
N THR A 133 5.96 2.54 -15.26
CA THR A 133 4.87 2.80 -14.32
C THR A 133 5.08 2.07 -12.99
N TYR A 134 5.64 0.86 -13.02
CA TYR A 134 5.75 0.01 -11.84
C TYR A 134 7.20 -0.38 -11.55
N THR A 135 7.82 -1.23 -12.38
CA THR A 135 9.07 -1.92 -12.03
C THR A 135 10.21 -0.96 -11.64
N GLN A 136 10.40 0.15 -12.37
CA GLN A 136 11.46 1.13 -12.08
C GLN A 136 11.20 1.96 -10.82
N LYS A 137 9.94 2.05 -10.38
CA LYS A 137 9.51 2.89 -9.25
C LYS A 137 9.42 2.11 -7.95
N CYS A 138 9.49 0.78 -7.97
CA CYS A 138 9.41 -0.02 -6.76
C CYS A 138 10.58 0.28 -5.80
N GLY A 139 10.27 0.61 -4.55
CA GLY A 139 11.24 1.02 -3.55
C GLY A 139 11.74 2.47 -3.69
N THR A 140 11.17 3.28 -4.59
CA THR A 140 11.46 4.72 -4.70
C THR A 140 10.27 5.56 -4.20
N PRO A 141 10.46 6.87 -3.96
CA PRO A 141 9.35 7.78 -3.64
C PRO A 141 8.23 7.83 -4.68
N ASP A 142 8.52 7.44 -5.92
CA ASP A 142 7.55 7.40 -7.03
C ASP A 142 6.77 6.09 -7.10
N GLN A 143 7.03 5.14 -6.19
CA GLN A 143 6.30 3.87 -6.14
C GLN A 143 4.79 4.11 -6.12
N PRO A 144 4.02 3.43 -6.99
CA PRO A 144 2.56 3.45 -6.89
C PRO A 144 2.10 3.04 -5.48
N PRO A 145 1.16 3.78 -4.87
CA PRO A 145 0.71 3.51 -3.51
C PRO A 145 0.04 2.14 -3.44
N ALA A 146 0.31 1.43 -2.34
CA ALA A 146 -0.35 0.18 -1.99
C ALA A 146 -1.34 0.44 -0.85
N TYR A 147 -2.55 -0.10 -0.95
CA TYR A 147 -3.65 0.19 -0.02
C TYR A 147 -3.94 -1.00 0.90
N TYR A 148 -2.92 -1.44 1.63
CA TYR A 148 -2.98 -2.57 2.59
C TYR A 148 -2.89 -2.15 4.06
N ALA A 149 -2.46 -0.93 4.34
CA ALA A 149 -2.33 -0.45 5.71
C ALA A 149 -3.71 -0.24 6.36
N VAL A 150 -3.91 -0.79 7.55
CA VAL A 150 -5.17 -0.71 8.31
C VAL A 150 -4.87 -0.42 9.78
N SER A 151 -5.86 0.07 10.53
CA SER A 151 -5.70 0.42 11.95
C SER A 151 -5.86 -0.77 12.89
N ASP A 152 -6.42 -1.89 12.42
CA ASP A 152 -6.75 -3.07 13.24
C ASP A 152 -6.61 -4.36 12.42
N PRO A 153 -6.09 -5.45 13.00
CA PRO A 153 -5.85 -6.73 12.30
C PRO A 153 -7.10 -7.42 11.75
N SER A 154 -8.29 -7.07 12.26
CA SER A 154 -9.58 -7.58 11.78
C SER A 154 -10.12 -6.85 10.56
N ILE A 155 -9.56 -5.67 10.22
CA ILE A 155 -10.01 -4.88 9.08
C ILE A 155 -9.45 -5.45 7.79
N VAL A 156 -10.34 -5.69 6.83
CA VAL A 156 -9.96 -6.01 5.45
C VAL A 156 -9.60 -4.71 4.73
N PRO A 157 -8.42 -4.60 4.09
CA PRO A 157 -8.05 -3.40 3.35
C PRO A 157 -9.01 -3.12 2.18
N THR A 158 -9.10 -1.85 1.77
CA THR A 158 -9.88 -1.46 0.59
C THR A 158 -9.22 -1.90 -0.71
N TYR A 159 -7.91 -2.15 -0.68
CA TYR A 159 -7.05 -2.42 -1.85
C TYR A 159 -7.10 -1.33 -2.94
N ALA A 160 -7.66 -0.19 -2.61
CA ALA A 160 -8.02 0.86 -3.54
C ALA A 160 -7.80 2.24 -2.93
N PRO A 161 -7.51 3.26 -3.76
CA PRO A 161 -7.45 4.64 -3.31
C PRO A 161 -8.73 5.04 -2.56
N PRO A 162 -8.63 5.85 -1.50
CA PRO A 162 -9.80 6.44 -0.88
C PRO A 162 -10.62 7.19 -1.92
N VAL A 163 -11.90 6.87 -2.02
CA VAL A 163 -12.82 7.65 -2.86
C VAL A 163 -13.12 8.93 -2.09
N ASN A 164 -12.65 10.08 -2.57
CA ASN A 164 -13.10 11.37 -2.05
C ASN A 164 -14.57 11.54 -2.43
N THR A 165 -15.47 11.01 -1.61
CA THR A 165 -16.85 11.50 -1.56
C THR A 165 -16.80 12.87 -0.94
N THR A 166 -16.52 13.89 -1.75
CA THR A 166 -17.06 15.22 -1.48
C THR A 166 -18.56 15.01 -1.43
N SER A 167 -19.10 14.83 -0.22
CA SER A 167 -20.51 15.02 0.03
C SER A 167 -20.75 16.51 -0.18
N SER A 168 -20.89 16.90 -1.44
CA SER A 168 -21.56 18.12 -1.84
C SER A 168 -22.99 17.92 -1.37
N SER A 169 -23.24 18.19 -0.10
CA SER A 169 -24.58 18.44 0.42
C SER A 169 -25.11 19.63 -0.37
N THR A 170 -25.76 19.34 -1.49
CA THR A 170 -26.60 20.29 -2.20
C THR A 170 -27.83 20.51 -1.32
N ASN A 171 -27.67 21.29 -0.26
CA ASN A 171 -28.81 21.94 0.35
C ASN A 171 -29.20 23.09 -0.58
N SER A 172 -30.15 22.78 -1.47
CA SER A 172 -31.01 23.77 -2.09
C SER A 172 -31.71 24.56 -0.99
N THR A 173 -31.22 25.77 -0.73
CA THR A 173 -32.03 26.83 -0.15
C THR A 173 -31.86 28.07 -1.00
N SER A 174 -32.81 28.24 -1.91
CA SER A 174 -33.14 29.51 -2.53
C SER A 174 -33.52 30.52 -1.46
N SER A 175 -32.87 31.69 -1.46
CA SER A 175 -33.50 33.03 -1.41
C SER A 175 -32.52 34.12 -0.91
N THR A 176 -32.13 34.99 -1.86
CA THR A 176 -32.28 36.45 -1.77
C THR A 176 -31.41 37.28 -0.80
N SER A 177 -30.38 37.89 -1.42
CA SER A 177 -29.99 39.31 -1.34
C SER A 177 -29.18 39.90 -0.16
N ASN A 178 -28.04 40.45 -0.58
CA ASN A 178 -27.52 41.81 -0.33
C ASN A 178 -26.52 42.11 0.82
N THR A 179 -25.38 42.65 0.36
CA THR A 179 -24.58 43.82 0.84
C THR A 179 -23.24 43.62 1.58
N ASN A 180 -22.23 44.26 0.98
CA ASN A 180 -20.92 44.77 1.42
C ASN A 180 -20.44 44.64 2.88
N GLY A 181 -19.11 44.43 3.02
CA GLY A 181 -18.27 45.33 3.82
C GLY A 181 -17.34 44.69 4.85
N SER A 182 -16.03 44.84 4.61
CA SER A 182 -14.88 44.98 5.54
C SER A 182 -14.74 44.16 6.83
N SER A 183 -13.56 43.53 6.91
CA SER A 183 -12.56 43.55 8.01
C SER A 183 -12.98 43.21 9.44
N SER A 184 -12.31 42.20 10.02
CA SER A 184 -11.55 42.22 11.31
C SER A 184 -11.55 40.82 11.97
N GLU A 185 -10.36 40.27 12.26
CA GLU A 185 -10.10 39.32 13.36
C GLU A 185 -10.35 40.01 14.74
N PRO A 186 -10.21 39.36 15.94
CA PRO A 186 -9.85 37.97 16.28
C PRO A 186 -10.77 37.30 17.35
N SER A 187 -10.63 35.99 17.58
CA SER A 187 -10.38 35.37 18.92
C SER A 187 -10.83 33.92 19.04
N ASN A 188 -9.86 33.08 19.40
CA ASN A 188 -9.85 31.99 20.38
C ASN A 188 -11.20 31.46 20.89
N ASN A 189 -11.42 30.16 20.69
CA ASN A 189 -11.87 29.29 21.77
C ASN A 189 -11.37 27.86 21.57
N ALA A 190 -10.75 27.34 22.63
CA ALA A 190 -10.28 25.98 22.77
C ALA A 190 -11.46 25.01 22.90
N SER A 191 -11.38 23.88 22.21
CA SER A 191 -12.12 22.69 22.59
C SER A 191 -11.32 21.46 22.18
N GLU A 192 -10.85 20.73 23.19
CA GLU A 192 -10.21 19.43 23.06
C GLU A 192 -11.15 18.44 22.37
N ASN A 193 -10.69 17.87 21.27
CA ASN A 193 -11.16 16.59 20.77
C ASN A 193 -9.97 15.86 20.13
N LYS A 194 -9.28 15.04 20.91
CA LYS A 194 -8.29 14.08 20.37
C LYS A 194 -9.04 12.99 19.61
N LYS A 195 -9.26 13.25 18.32
CA LYS A 195 -9.56 12.24 17.31
C LYS A 195 -8.39 12.28 16.33
N GLN A 196 -7.39 11.44 16.56
CA GLN A 196 -6.21 11.40 15.68
C GLN A 196 -6.54 10.53 14.47
N SER A 197 -7.10 11.19 13.46
CA SER A 197 -7.35 10.63 12.14
C SER A 197 -6.05 10.18 11.50
N SER A 198 -6.11 8.96 11.00
CA SER A 198 -5.22 8.41 9.97
C SER A 198 -5.24 9.27 8.70
N ALA A 199 -4.13 9.20 7.98
CA ALA A 199 -3.89 9.70 6.62
C ALA A 199 -3.85 11.23 6.43
N SER A 200 -2.63 11.74 6.33
CA SER A 200 -2.26 12.77 5.34
C SER A 200 -0.78 12.62 5.02
N SER A 201 -0.52 12.11 3.83
CA SER A 201 0.73 12.31 3.09
C SER A 201 1.00 13.82 2.97
N LEU A 202 2.02 14.30 3.65
CA LEU A 202 2.66 15.58 3.36
C LEU A 202 4.14 15.30 3.12
N TYR A 203 4.51 15.30 1.85
CA TYR A 203 5.89 15.26 1.40
C TYR A 203 6.63 16.45 2.01
N HIS A 204 7.59 16.18 2.90
CA HIS A 204 8.63 17.14 3.22
C HIS A 204 9.95 16.59 2.66
N LEU A 205 10.41 17.22 1.58
CA LEU A 205 11.74 17.03 1.01
C LEU A 205 12.79 17.32 2.09
N GLY A 206 13.58 16.31 2.44
CA GLY A 206 14.77 16.43 3.26
C GLY A 206 15.89 15.62 2.60
N ASN A 207 16.85 16.31 2.00
CA ASN A 207 18.08 15.72 1.47
C ASN A 207 18.82 14.97 2.58
N ALA A 208 18.96 13.65 2.46
CA ALA A 208 19.88 12.88 3.27
C ALA A 208 20.97 12.29 2.38
N ALA A 209 22.18 12.85 2.52
CA ALA A 209 23.39 12.30 1.92
C ALA A 209 23.75 11.00 2.64
N ALA A 210 23.72 9.87 1.93
CA ALA A 210 24.23 8.61 2.43
C ALA A 210 25.76 8.58 2.25
N ALA A 211 26.50 8.59 3.36
CA ALA A 211 27.93 8.33 3.37
C ALA A 211 28.16 6.81 3.26
N LEU A 212 28.87 6.40 2.20
CA LEU A 212 29.18 5.01 1.90
C LEU A 212 30.56 4.69 2.51
N VAL A 213 30.59 3.86 3.55
CA VAL A 213 31.85 3.37 4.15
C VAL A 213 32.25 2.08 3.44
N ILE A 214 33.30 2.14 2.63
CA ILE A 214 33.94 0.96 2.02
C ILE A 214 34.98 0.44 3.00
N VAL A 215 34.73 -0.71 3.61
CA VAL A 215 35.73 -1.45 4.40
C VAL A 215 36.49 -2.36 3.44
N ALA A 216 37.72 -1.98 3.08
CA ALA A 216 38.65 -2.82 2.36
C ALA A 216 39.39 -3.73 3.36
N SER A 217 38.97 -4.98 3.47
CA SER A 217 39.75 -6.01 4.17
C SER A 217 40.85 -6.53 3.24
N GLY A 218 42.09 -6.14 3.53
CA GLY A 218 43.28 -6.66 2.86
C GLY A 218 43.58 -8.10 3.28
N MET A 219 43.69 -9.01 2.31
CA MET A 219 44.33 -10.30 2.48
C MET A 219 45.82 -10.16 2.15
N SER A 220 46.67 -10.27 3.18
CA SER A 220 48.08 -10.60 3.00
C SER A 220 48.22 -12.12 3.00
N LEU A 221 48.64 -12.69 1.87
CA LEU A 221 49.13 -14.06 1.81
C LEU A 221 50.66 -14.02 1.89
N LEU A 222 51.17 -14.63 2.96
CA LEU A 222 52.52 -15.19 3.06
C LEU A 222 52.54 -16.54 2.33
#